data_AF-A0A535A112-F1
#
_entry.id   AF-A0A535A112-F1
#
_cell.length_a   1.000
_cell.length_b   1.000
_cell.length_c   1.000
_cell.angle_alpha   90.00
_cell.angle_beta   90.00
_cell.angle_gamma   90.00
#
_symmetry.space_group_name_H-M   'P 1'
#
loop_
_entity.id
_entity.type
_entity.pdbx_description
1 polymer ?
#
loop_
_entity_poly.entity_id
_entity_poly.type
_entity_poly.pdbx_seq_one_letter_code
_entity_poly.pdbx_strand_id
1 'polypeptide(L)'
;METRSAGVWLNVAGRQPHGRVQPGADYEAVREDIRRGLTELTDGGRPVFEVVARREDIYRGPVTELAPDLLLYANPGHGLRFNGIRPELRARAPFATFAEYGFTGAHEPQGIYVVAGPGIAPLGRQEPRPIEAIAPTILCLLGLPVPDGMDAPPMLEFLTPQARAATPLTYVPDVAPTAAAGDEGYASDEDREQVEARLRALGYVE
;
A
#
# COMPACT_ATOMS: atom_id res chain seq x y z
N MET A 1 -11.07 -15.72 -3.42
CA MET A 1 -11.19 -14.32 -2.89
C MET A 1 -10.74 -13.35 -3.98
N GLU A 2 -11.39 -12.19 -4.11
CA GLU A 2 -11.18 -11.27 -5.25
C GLU A 2 -10.23 -10.12 -4.89
N THR A 3 -9.27 -9.82 -5.77
CA THR A 3 -8.46 -8.60 -5.66
C THR A 3 -9.36 -7.39 -5.88
N ARG A 4 -9.48 -6.52 -4.88
CA ARG A 4 -10.39 -5.35 -4.93
C ARG A 4 -9.68 -4.03 -5.16
N SER A 5 -8.36 -3.98 -4.99
CA SER A 5 -7.59 -2.76 -5.19
C SER A 5 -6.86 -2.72 -6.54
N ALA A 6 -6.76 -1.53 -7.11
CA ALA A 6 -5.93 -1.26 -8.29
C ALA A 6 -5.43 0.18 -8.33
N GLY A 7 -4.38 0.42 -9.10
CA GLY A 7 -3.92 1.75 -9.47
C GLY A 7 -4.13 2.02 -10.96
N VAL A 8 -4.54 3.24 -11.31
CA VAL A 8 -4.55 3.72 -12.70
C VAL A 8 -3.36 4.64 -12.90
N TRP A 9 -2.57 4.37 -13.94
CA TRP A 9 -1.46 5.20 -14.37
C TRP A 9 -1.77 5.82 -15.73
N LEU A 10 -1.81 7.13 -15.79
CA LEU A 10 -1.92 7.90 -17.01
C LEU A 10 -0.57 7.90 -17.72
N ASN A 11 -0.62 7.70 -19.04
CA ASN A 11 0.55 7.71 -19.90
C ASN A 11 0.93 9.16 -20.24
N VAL A 12 1.63 9.82 -19.32
CA VAL A 12 1.96 11.26 -19.34
C VAL A 12 3.29 11.50 -20.08
N ALA A 13 3.29 12.50 -20.96
CA ALA A 13 4.46 12.94 -21.71
C ALA A 13 5.60 13.35 -20.76
N GLY A 14 6.79 12.80 -20.98
CA GLY A 14 7.97 13.05 -20.13
C GLY A 14 8.03 12.19 -18.85
N ARG A 15 6.94 11.54 -18.44
CA ARG A 15 6.92 10.57 -17.34
C ARG A 15 7.03 9.13 -17.81
N GLN A 16 6.35 8.80 -18.92
CA GLN A 16 6.43 7.50 -19.59
C GLN A 16 7.13 7.62 -20.95
N PRO A 17 7.87 6.59 -21.42
CA PRO A 17 8.65 6.63 -22.68
C PRO A 17 7.84 7.01 -23.93
N HIS A 18 6.55 6.67 -23.95
CA HIS A 18 5.63 6.98 -25.04
C HIS A 18 4.40 7.75 -24.54
N GLY A 19 4.61 8.62 -23.54
CA GLY A 19 3.58 9.47 -22.95
C GLY A 19 2.81 10.28 -23.99
N ARG A 20 1.48 10.29 -23.88
CA ARG A 20 0.57 11.00 -24.80
C ARG A 20 -0.25 12.09 -24.13
N VAL A 21 -0.54 11.94 -22.84
CA VAL A 21 -1.24 12.96 -22.05
C VAL A 21 -0.25 14.06 -21.70
N GLN A 22 -0.55 15.31 -22.03
CA GLN A 22 0.32 16.43 -21.69
C GLN A 22 0.23 16.75 -20.18
N PRO A 23 1.33 17.15 -19.53
CA PRO A 23 1.29 17.58 -18.14
C PRO A 23 0.44 18.86 -17.97
N GLY A 24 0.02 19.13 -16.74
CA GLY A 24 -0.80 20.30 -16.41
C GLY A 24 -2.28 20.07 -16.70
N ALA A 25 -2.93 21.01 -17.39
CA ALA A 25 -4.38 21.01 -17.55
C ALA A 25 -4.94 19.79 -18.31
N ASP A 26 -4.20 19.26 -19.29
CA ASP A 26 -4.60 18.06 -20.04
C ASP A 26 -4.58 16.82 -19.13
N TYR A 27 -3.52 16.65 -18.33
CA TYR A 27 -3.43 15.61 -17.30
C TYR A 27 -4.60 15.68 -16.31
N GLU A 28 -4.89 16.84 -15.73
CA GLU A 28 -5.99 16.98 -14.76
C GLU A 28 -7.35 16.71 -15.41
N ALA A 29 -7.57 17.16 -16.65
CA ALA A 29 -8.81 16.90 -17.37
C ALA A 29 -9.03 15.40 -17.64
N VAL A 30 -8.01 14.70 -18.13
CA VAL A 30 -8.07 13.25 -18.39
C VAL A 30 -8.25 12.47 -17.09
N ARG A 31 -7.51 12.83 -16.04
CA ARG A 31 -7.61 12.21 -14.72
C ARG A 31 -9.02 12.33 -14.15
N GLU A 32 -9.61 13.52 -14.21
CA GLU A 32 -10.95 13.78 -13.69
C GLU A 32 -12.04 13.08 -14.52
N ASP A 33 -11.89 13.01 -15.84
CA ASP A 33 -12.83 12.27 -16.70
C ASP A 33 -12.86 10.78 -16.36
N ILE A 34 -11.68 10.16 -16.22
CA ILE A 34 -11.57 8.76 -15.79
C ILE A 34 -12.13 8.58 -14.38
N ARG A 35 -11.80 9.48 -13.45
CA ARG A 35 -12.29 9.42 -12.07
C ARG A 35 -13.82 9.46 -12.02
N ARG A 36 -14.44 10.39 -12.75
CA ARG A 36 -15.89 10.50 -12.85
C ARG A 36 -16.49 9.22 -13.45
N GLY A 37 -15.98 8.77 -14.59
CA GLY A 37 -16.47 7.57 -15.26
C GLY A 37 -16.41 6.32 -14.38
N LEU A 38 -15.34 6.15 -13.60
CA LEU A 38 -15.21 5.04 -12.65
C LEU A 38 -16.11 5.20 -11.41
N THR A 39 -16.33 6.43 -10.95
CA THR A 39 -17.22 6.72 -9.82
C THR A 39 -18.69 6.43 -10.18
N GLU A 40 -19.08 6.74 -11.42
CA GLU A 40 -20.44 6.52 -11.94
C GLU A 40 -20.66 5.11 -12.49
N LEU A 41 -19.59 4.29 -12.56
CA LEU A 41 -19.66 2.95 -13.12
C LEU A 41 -20.53 2.04 -12.26
N THR A 42 -21.58 1.49 -12.87
CA THR A 42 -22.47 0.53 -12.23
C THR A 42 -22.56 -0.79 -12.99
N ASP A 43 -22.84 -1.86 -12.24
CA ASP A 43 -23.13 -3.19 -12.74
C ASP A 43 -24.43 -3.69 -12.11
N GLY A 44 -25.46 -3.92 -12.94
CA GLY A 44 -26.81 -4.23 -12.47
C GLY A 44 -27.40 -3.15 -11.55
N GLY A 45 -27.04 -1.88 -11.74
CA GLY A 45 -27.49 -0.75 -10.92
C GLY A 45 -26.73 -0.57 -9.59
N ARG A 46 -25.70 -1.38 -9.32
CA ARG A 46 -24.86 -1.26 -8.13
C ARG A 46 -23.52 -0.60 -8.48
N PRO A 47 -23.01 0.37 -7.70
CA PRO A 47 -21.69 0.96 -7.92
C PRO A 47 -20.59 -0.10 -7.87
N VAL A 48 -19.66 -0.05 -8.83
CA VAL A 48 -18.55 -1.02 -8.92
C VAL A 48 -17.44 -0.69 -7.92
N PHE A 49 -17.11 0.60 -7.75
CA PHE A 49 -16.05 1.05 -6.86
C PHE A 49 -16.60 1.70 -5.60
N GLU A 50 -16.05 1.32 -4.45
CA GLU A 50 -16.22 1.99 -3.16
C GLU A 50 -15.32 3.23 -3.09
N VAL A 51 -14.10 3.12 -3.60
CA VAL A 51 -13.11 4.21 -3.62
C VAL A 51 -12.61 4.44 -5.03
N VAL A 52 -12.63 5.71 -5.44
CA VAL A 52 -11.94 6.23 -6.63
C VAL A 52 -11.24 7.53 -6.21
N ALA A 53 -10.06 7.38 -5.63
CA ALA A 53 -9.32 8.47 -4.99
C ALA A 53 -8.14 8.93 -5.85
N ARG A 54 -7.77 10.21 -5.72
CA ARG A 54 -6.50 10.69 -6.24
C ARG A 54 -5.39 10.31 -5.27
N ARG A 55 -4.16 10.12 -5.74
CA ARG A 55 -3.02 9.82 -4.85
C ARG A 55 -2.81 10.83 -3.75
N GLU A 56 -3.07 12.11 -4.01
CA GLU A 56 -2.90 13.17 -3.03
C GLU A 56 -4.00 13.16 -1.95
N ASP A 57 -5.11 12.44 -2.20
CA ASP A 57 -6.16 12.22 -1.21
C ASP A 57 -5.78 11.09 -0.22
N ILE A 58 -4.86 10.19 -0.61
CA ILE A 58 -4.48 8.99 0.16
C ILE A 58 -3.06 9.10 0.75
N TYR A 59 -2.09 9.48 -0.09
CA TYR A 59 -0.68 9.50 0.25
C TYR A 59 -0.18 10.93 0.46
N ARG A 60 0.87 11.04 1.27
CA ARG A 60 1.57 12.29 1.56
C ARG A 60 3.08 12.05 1.51
N GLY A 61 3.82 13.14 1.42
CA GLY A 61 5.29 13.11 1.47
C GLY A 61 5.95 13.22 0.09
N PRO A 62 7.29 13.18 0.06
CA PRO A 62 8.09 13.57 -1.12
C PRO A 62 7.97 12.58 -2.29
N VAL A 63 7.47 11.37 -2.04
CA VAL A 63 7.35 10.30 -3.05
C VAL A 63 5.91 10.07 -3.51
N THR A 64 4.95 10.93 -3.11
CA THR A 64 3.55 10.80 -3.53
C THR A 64 3.39 10.76 -5.06
N GLU A 65 4.24 11.46 -5.81
CA GLU A 65 4.24 11.45 -7.28
C GLU A 65 4.60 10.09 -7.91
N LEU A 66 5.17 9.17 -7.13
CA LEU A 66 5.43 7.78 -7.55
C LEU A 66 4.22 6.86 -7.32
N ALA A 67 3.15 7.34 -6.68
CA ALA A 67 1.92 6.57 -6.54
C ALA A 67 1.08 6.63 -7.84
N PRO A 68 0.16 5.67 -8.06
CA PRO A 68 -0.77 5.70 -9.19
C PRO A 68 -1.59 7.00 -9.22
N ASP A 69 -1.93 7.52 -10.39
CA ASP A 69 -2.71 8.76 -10.51
C ASP A 69 -4.11 8.62 -9.92
N LEU A 70 -4.71 7.43 -9.98
CA LEU A 70 -5.93 7.10 -9.25
C LEU A 70 -5.78 5.78 -8.52
N LEU A 71 -6.34 5.72 -7.32
CA LEU A 71 -6.46 4.52 -6.51
C LEU A 71 -7.90 4.06 -6.49
N LEU A 72 -8.08 2.77 -6.78
CA LEU A 72 -9.38 2.13 -6.88
C LEU A 72 -9.54 1.09 -5.78
N TYR A 73 -10.73 1.03 -5.19
CA TYR A 73 -11.16 -0.07 -4.33
C TYR A 73 -12.58 -0.48 -4.71
N ALA A 74 -12.76 -1.73 -5.11
CA ALA A 74 -14.03 -2.28 -5.57
C ALA A 74 -14.98 -2.59 -4.40
N ASN A 75 -16.28 -2.36 -4.59
CA ASN A 75 -17.30 -2.76 -3.63
C ASN A 75 -17.31 -4.29 -3.44
N PRO A 76 -17.78 -4.80 -2.28
CA PRO A 76 -17.99 -6.23 -2.08
C PRO A 76 -18.83 -6.86 -3.19
N GLY A 77 -18.34 -7.97 -3.77
CA GLY A 77 -18.98 -8.65 -4.90
C GLY A 77 -18.47 -8.22 -6.28
N HIS A 78 -17.53 -7.27 -6.32
CA HIS A 78 -16.77 -6.92 -7.51
C HIS A 78 -15.27 -7.20 -7.28
N GLY A 79 -14.65 -7.79 -8.29
CA GLY A 79 -13.24 -8.14 -8.32
C GLY A 79 -12.55 -7.63 -9.58
N LEU A 80 -11.29 -7.28 -9.44
CA LEU A 80 -10.44 -6.86 -10.55
C LEU A 80 -9.67 -8.07 -11.07
N ARG A 81 -9.75 -8.30 -12.38
CA ARG A 81 -9.05 -9.39 -13.04
C ARG A 81 -7.67 -8.91 -13.47
N PHE A 82 -6.66 -9.65 -13.02
CA PHE A 82 -5.25 -9.44 -13.38
C PHE A 82 -4.66 -10.75 -13.92
N ASN A 83 -5.08 -11.13 -15.12
CA ASN A 83 -4.59 -12.33 -15.82
C ASN A 83 -3.76 -11.99 -17.06
N GLY A 84 -3.35 -10.72 -17.19
CA GLY A 84 -2.50 -10.19 -18.24
C GLY A 84 -3.30 -9.54 -19.36
N ILE A 85 -2.66 -8.56 -20.02
CA ILE A 85 -3.26 -7.65 -21.00
C ILE A 85 -4.00 -8.38 -22.15
N ARG A 86 -3.59 -9.61 -22.51
CA ARG A 86 -4.11 -10.31 -23.70
C ARG A 86 -5.53 -10.89 -23.52
N PRO A 87 -5.84 -11.67 -22.44
CA PRO A 87 -7.22 -12.07 -22.15
C PRO A 87 -8.16 -10.90 -21.89
N GLU A 88 -7.69 -9.85 -21.21
CA GLU A 88 -8.50 -8.69 -20.80
C GLU A 88 -8.93 -7.84 -22.00
N LEU A 89 -8.01 -7.52 -22.92
CA LEU A 89 -8.34 -6.77 -24.15
C LEU A 89 -9.25 -7.55 -25.12
N ARG A 90 -9.37 -8.87 -24.94
CA ARG A 90 -10.27 -9.73 -25.73
C ARG A 90 -11.62 -9.96 -25.04
N ALA A 91 -11.84 -9.37 -23.85
CA ALA A 91 -13.11 -9.46 -23.16
C ALA A 91 -14.22 -8.85 -24.02
N ARG A 92 -15.36 -9.54 -24.12
CA ARG A 92 -16.52 -9.10 -24.90
C ARG A 92 -17.43 -8.13 -24.15
N ALA A 93 -17.19 -7.97 -22.85
CA ALA A 93 -17.95 -7.13 -21.94
C ALA A 93 -17.03 -6.62 -20.83
N PRO A 94 -17.32 -5.46 -20.23
CA PRO A 94 -16.56 -4.92 -19.10
C PRO A 94 -16.69 -5.77 -17.83
N PHE A 95 -17.78 -6.54 -17.72
CA PHE A 95 -18.06 -7.42 -16.60
C PHE A 95 -18.20 -8.87 -17.05
N ALA A 96 -17.71 -9.79 -16.24
CA ALA A 96 -17.90 -11.22 -16.41
C ALA A 96 -17.94 -11.86 -15.03
N THR A 97 -18.65 -12.99 -14.91
CA THR A 97 -18.61 -13.79 -13.68
C THR A 97 -17.16 -14.13 -13.34
N PHE A 98 -16.79 -13.89 -12.09
CA PHE A 98 -15.47 -14.26 -11.61
C PHE A 98 -15.32 -15.79 -11.65
N ALA A 99 -14.24 -16.26 -12.27
CA ALA A 99 -13.86 -17.66 -12.26
C ALA A 99 -12.65 -17.77 -11.32
N GLU A 100 -12.76 -18.60 -10.29
CA GLU A 100 -11.71 -18.73 -9.29
C GLU A 100 -10.51 -19.48 -9.88
N TYR A 101 -9.34 -18.81 -9.92
CA TYR A 101 -8.10 -19.36 -10.48
C TYR A 101 -7.24 -20.09 -9.43
N GLY A 102 -7.84 -20.54 -8.32
CA GLY A 102 -7.13 -21.28 -7.27
C GLY A 102 -6.40 -20.41 -6.23
N PHE A 103 -6.58 -19.09 -6.25
CA PHE A 103 -6.07 -18.20 -5.21
C PHE A 103 -6.98 -18.20 -3.98
N THR A 104 -6.43 -18.60 -2.83
CA THR A 104 -7.16 -18.71 -1.56
C THR A 104 -7.16 -17.43 -0.72
N GLY A 105 -6.45 -16.39 -1.15
CA GLY A 105 -6.36 -15.10 -0.46
C GLY A 105 -6.22 -13.92 -1.42
N ALA A 106 -6.72 -12.77 -0.99
CA ALA A 106 -6.50 -11.49 -1.64
C ALA A 106 -6.13 -10.44 -0.58
N HIS A 107 -5.57 -9.31 -1.02
CA HIS A 107 -5.24 -8.21 -0.12
C HIS A 107 -6.50 -7.53 0.42
N GLU A 108 -6.49 -7.23 1.73
CA GLU A 108 -7.53 -6.51 2.45
C GLU A 108 -6.87 -5.36 3.23
N PRO A 109 -7.38 -4.12 3.23
CA PRO A 109 -6.95 -3.07 4.14
C PRO A 109 -6.98 -3.46 5.63
N GLN A 110 -7.85 -4.35 6.08
CA GLN A 110 -7.92 -4.82 7.45
C GLN A 110 -6.99 -6.02 7.69
N GLY A 111 -6.02 -5.80 8.59
CA GLY A 111 -5.17 -6.85 9.14
C GLY A 111 -5.56 -7.26 10.56
N ILE A 112 -4.77 -8.18 11.13
CA ILE A 112 -4.86 -8.58 12.54
C ILE A 112 -3.51 -8.30 13.19
N TYR A 113 -3.53 -7.69 14.37
CA TYR A 113 -2.36 -7.62 15.25
C TYR A 113 -2.73 -8.19 16.62
N VAL A 114 -1.74 -8.79 17.29
CA VAL A 114 -1.90 -9.35 18.63
C VAL A 114 -0.72 -8.89 19.47
N VAL A 115 -0.99 -8.36 20.66
CA VAL A 115 0.03 -7.98 21.63
C VAL A 115 -0.17 -8.81 22.88
N ALA A 116 0.87 -9.52 23.31
CA ALA A 116 0.83 -10.37 24.49
C ALA A 116 2.23 -10.46 25.11
N GLY A 117 2.29 -10.47 26.45
CA GLY A 117 3.54 -10.59 27.19
C GLY A 117 3.49 -9.92 28.56
N PRO A 118 4.62 -9.93 29.30
CA PRO A 118 4.74 -9.19 30.55
C PRO A 118 4.44 -7.71 30.36
N GLY A 119 3.67 -7.11 31.27
CA GLY A 119 3.36 -5.69 31.21
C GLY A 119 2.27 -5.31 30.19
N ILE A 120 1.64 -6.27 29.51
CA ILE A 120 0.46 -6.04 28.67
C ILE A 120 -0.81 -6.22 29.50
N ALA A 121 -1.69 -5.23 29.48
CA ALA A 121 -2.99 -5.27 30.13
C ALA A 121 -3.97 -6.16 29.34
N PRO A 122 -4.83 -6.96 30.01
CA PRO A 122 -5.78 -7.85 29.35
C PRO A 122 -7.01 -7.09 28.86
N LEU A 123 -6.82 -6.20 27.87
CA LEU A 123 -7.89 -5.33 27.38
C LEU A 123 -8.85 -6.01 26.38
N GLY A 124 -8.54 -7.24 25.96
CA GLY A 124 -9.34 -7.95 24.96
C GLY A 124 -9.26 -7.30 23.58
N ARG A 125 -10.33 -7.43 22.79
CA ARG A 125 -10.42 -6.83 21.45
C ARG A 125 -10.42 -5.31 21.55
N GLN A 126 -9.59 -4.65 20.76
CA GLN A 126 -9.50 -3.20 20.67
C GLN A 126 -10.04 -2.71 19.33
N GLU A 127 -10.29 -1.40 19.25
CA GLU A 127 -10.62 -0.74 17.99
C GLU A 127 -9.46 -0.88 16.98
N PRO A 128 -9.75 -0.87 15.67
CA PRO A 128 -8.72 -0.90 14.64
C PRO A 128 -7.71 0.23 14.80
N ARG A 129 -6.46 -0.06 14.44
CA ARG A 129 -5.36 0.89 14.50
C ARG A 129 -4.69 0.99 13.13
N PRO A 130 -4.18 2.17 12.76
CA PRO A 130 -3.42 2.33 11.53
C PRO A 130 -2.19 1.42 11.55
N ILE A 131 -1.87 0.80 10.41
CA ILE A 131 -0.68 -0.06 10.28
C ILE A 131 0.60 0.72 10.52
N GLU A 132 0.58 2.02 10.22
CA GLU A 132 1.62 3.00 10.44
C GLU A 132 2.00 3.11 11.92
N ALA A 133 1.10 2.76 12.85
CA ALA A 133 1.39 2.78 14.28
C ALA A 133 2.19 1.56 14.76
N ILE A 134 2.30 0.50 13.95
CA ILE A 134 2.98 -0.74 14.34
C ILE A 134 4.49 -0.52 14.53
N ALA A 135 5.16 0.11 13.56
CA ALA A 135 6.59 0.41 13.63
C ALA A 135 6.98 1.26 14.86
N PRO A 136 6.37 2.44 15.11
CA PRO A 136 6.71 3.25 16.29
C PRO A 136 6.38 2.53 17.60
N THR A 137 5.33 1.70 17.62
CA THR A 137 5.01 0.86 18.79
C THR A 137 6.13 -0.12 19.08
N ILE A 138 6.60 -0.87 18.08
CA ILE A 138 7.68 -1.84 18.24
C ILE A 138 8.97 -1.15 18.72
N LEU A 139 9.32 0.01 18.14
CA LEU A 139 10.49 0.78 18.59
C LEU A 139 10.40 1.15 20.07
N CYS A 140 9.25 1.66 20.51
CA CYS A 140 9.03 2.00 21.92
C CYS A 140 9.18 0.78 22.83
N LEU A 141 8.60 -0.36 22.46
CA LEU A 141 8.68 -1.60 23.25
C LEU A 141 10.12 -2.13 23.35
N LEU A 142 10.96 -1.84 22.35
CA LEU A 142 12.39 -2.17 22.35
C LEU A 142 13.26 -1.12 23.08
N GLY A 143 12.66 -0.05 23.61
CA GLY A 143 13.39 1.06 24.25
C GLY A 143 14.18 1.92 23.25
N LEU A 144 13.84 1.86 21.97
CA LEU A 144 14.45 2.66 20.92
C LEU A 144 13.69 3.98 20.72
N PRO A 145 14.38 5.06 20.33
CA PRO A 145 13.71 6.31 19.99
C PRO A 145 12.86 6.16 18.72
N VAL A 146 11.80 6.96 18.63
CA VAL A 146 10.88 7.00 17.49
C VAL A 146 11.21 8.18 16.59
N PRO A 147 11.48 7.98 15.29
CA PRO A 147 11.60 9.09 14.34
C PRO A 147 10.31 9.93 14.29
N ASP A 148 10.43 11.25 14.33
CA ASP A 148 9.28 12.18 14.34
C ASP A 148 8.56 12.31 12.97
N GLY A 149 9.11 11.69 11.93
CA GLY A 149 8.54 11.57 10.58
C GLY A 149 7.60 10.38 10.38
N MET A 150 7.39 9.53 11.39
CA MET A 150 6.43 8.41 11.30
C MET A 150 4.97 8.91 11.27
N ASP A 151 4.15 8.36 10.39
CA ASP A 151 2.79 8.84 10.10
C ASP A 151 1.76 8.62 11.23
N ALA A 152 2.09 7.79 12.22
CA ALA A 152 1.23 7.55 13.37
C ALA A 152 2.03 7.47 14.68
N PRO A 153 1.45 7.88 15.81
CA PRO A 153 2.08 7.68 17.11
C PRO A 153 2.08 6.19 17.52
N PRO A 154 2.98 5.78 18.45
CA PRO A 154 2.96 4.44 19.01
C PRO A 154 1.69 4.18 19.82
N MET A 155 1.19 2.95 19.74
CA MET A 155 0.10 2.44 20.57
C MET A 155 0.69 1.94 21.88
N LEU A 156 0.41 2.60 22.98
CA LEU A 156 0.98 2.25 24.29
C LEU A 156 -0.09 2.05 25.37
N GLU A 157 -1.36 2.18 24.99
CA GLU A 157 -2.52 2.08 25.88
C GLU A 157 -2.77 0.65 26.35
N PHE A 158 -2.22 -0.35 25.65
CA PHE A 158 -2.25 -1.75 26.07
C PHE A 158 -1.23 -2.07 27.18
N LEU A 159 -0.35 -1.15 27.57
CA LEU A 159 0.61 -1.38 28.65
C LEU A 159 -0.07 -1.22 30.02
N THR A 160 0.31 -2.06 30.99
CA THR A 160 -0.06 -1.82 32.40
C THR A 160 0.56 -0.50 32.87
N PRO A 161 0.00 0.16 33.92
CA PRO A 161 0.55 1.41 34.42
C PRO A 161 2.06 1.34 34.75
N GLN A 162 2.50 0.21 35.32
CA GLN A 162 3.90 -0.04 35.65
C GLN A 162 4.77 -0.17 34.39
N ALA A 163 4.32 -0.94 33.40
CA ALA A 163 5.06 -1.12 32.15
C ALA A 163 5.12 0.17 31.34
N ARG A 164 4.03 0.94 31.31
CA ARG A 164 3.98 2.25 30.65
C ARG A 164 4.98 3.22 31.27
N ALA A 165 5.08 3.27 32.59
CA ALA A 165 6.05 4.11 33.30
C ALA A 165 7.51 3.70 33.01
N ALA A 166 7.76 2.41 32.75
CA ALA A 166 9.07 1.88 32.39
C ALA A 166 9.40 1.98 30.88
N THR A 167 8.45 2.39 30.05
CA THR A 167 8.61 2.50 28.59
C THR A 167 8.71 3.98 28.18
N PRO A 168 9.93 4.56 28.11
CA PRO A 168 10.08 5.95 27.73
C PRO A 168 9.68 6.15 26.26
N LEU A 169 8.96 7.23 25.99
CA LEU A 169 8.67 7.69 24.62
C LEU A 169 9.60 8.86 24.33
N THR A 170 10.61 8.61 23.49
CA THR A 170 11.54 9.64 23.04
C THR A 170 11.44 9.77 21.54
N TYR A 171 11.19 10.98 21.05
CA TYR A 171 11.25 11.28 19.63
C TYR A 171 12.65 11.76 19.24
N VAL A 172 13.09 11.36 18.06
CA VAL A 172 14.30 11.87 17.41
C VAL A 172 13.93 12.46 16.06
N PRO A 173 14.67 13.48 15.58
CA PRO A 173 14.47 13.99 14.23
C PRO A 173 14.56 12.86 13.23
N ASP A 174 13.57 12.76 12.35
CA ASP A 174 13.63 11.82 11.25
C ASP A 174 14.80 12.19 10.36
N VAL A 175 15.70 11.23 10.21
CA VAL A 175 16.82 11.38 9.31
C VAL A 175 16.25 10.98 7.97
N ALA A 176 15.99 11.98 7.13
CA ALA A 176 15.69 11.74 5.73
C ALA A 176 16.65 10.67 5.24
N PRO A 177 16.18 9.64 4.50
CA PRO A 177 17.08 8.68 3.90
C PRO A 177 18.19 9.53 3.28
N THR A 178 19.43 9.35 3.73
CA THR A 178 20.56 9.86 2.97
C THR A 178 20.24 9.49 1.54
N ALA A 179 20.32 10.42 0.60
CA ALA A 179 20.19 10.12 -0.82
C ALA A 179 21.28 9.08 -1.14
N ALA A 180 20.99 7.84 -0.79
CA ALA A 180 21.89 6.73 -0.77
C ALA A 180 21.73 6.20 -2.17
N ALA A 181 22.72 6.57 -2.98
CA ALA A 181 23.12 5.86 -4.17
C ALA A 181 21.95 5.66 -5.14
N GLY A 182 21.72 6.65 -6.00
CA GLY A 182 20.77 6.47 -7.10
C GLY A 182 21.14 5.23 -7.89
N ASP A 183 20.26 4.22 -7.92
CA ASP A 183 20.40 2.99 -8.71
C ASP A 183 21.86 2.51 -8.86
N GLU A 184 22.66 2.57 -7.79
CA GLU A 184 23.84 1.74 -7.73
C GLU A 184 23.25 0.37 -7.49
N GLY A 185 23.33 -0.52 -8.47
CA GLY A 185 22.73 -1.84 -8.40
C GLY A 185 23.25 -2.65 -7.21
N TYR A 186 23.72 -3.86 -7.44
CA TYR A 186 24.40 -4.55 -6.35
C TYR A 186 25.70 -3.80 -6.05
N ALA A 187 25.96 -3.52 -4.76
CA ALA A 187 27.18 -2.83 -4.33
C ALA A 187 28.45 -3.58 -4.76
N SER A 188 28.32 -4.87 -5.09
CA SER A 188 29.29 -5.70 -5.78
C SER A 188 28.61 -6.91 -6.45
N ASP A 189 29.33 -7.62 -7.32
CA ASP A 189 28.88 -8.92 -7.84
C ASP A 189 28.70 -9.96 -6.72
N GLU A 190 29.43 -9.84 -5.61
CA GLU A 190 29.30 -10.73 -4.44
C GLU A 190 27.99 -10.45 -3.67
N ASP A 191 27.61 -9.18 -3.52
CA ASP A 191 26.32 -8.80 -2.95
C ASP A 191 25.16 -9.29 -3.82
N ARG A 192 25.34 -9.26 -5.15
CA ARG A 192 24.38 -9.84 -6.10
C ARG A 192 24.20 -11.33 -5.88
N GLU A 193 25.29 -12.08 -5.82
CA GLU A 193 25.25 -13.54 -5.63
C GLU A 193 24.63 -13.90 -4.26
N GLN A 194 24.92 -13.15 -3.20
CA GLN A 194 24.28 -13.36 -1.89
C GLN A 194 22.78 -13.11 -1.95
N VAL A 195 22.34 -12.03 -2.60
CA VAL A 195 20.91 -11.74 -2.76
C VAL A 195 20.22 -12.80 -3.62
N GLU A 196 20.80 -13.19 -4.75
CA GLU A 196 20.30 -14.29 -5.59
C GLU A 196 20.19 -15.60 -4.81
N ALA A 197 21.21 -15.97 -4.02
CA ALA A 197 21.19 -17.18 -3.20
C ALA A 197 20.08 -17.15 -2.15
N ARG A 198 19.86 -15.98 -1.51
CA ARG A 198 18.77 -15.79 -0.53
C ARG A 198 17.41 -15.87 -1.19
N LEU A 199 17.25 -15.25 -2.37
CA LEU A 199 16.01 -15.31 -3.14
C LEU A 199 15.72 -16.72 -3.64
N ARG A 200 16.75 -17.48 -4.08
CA ARG A 200 16.62 -18.91 -4.42
C ARG A 200 16.22 -19.75 -3.22
N ALA A 201 16.82 -19.51 -2.04
CA ALA A 201 16.45 -20.19 -0.80
C ALA A 201 15.00 -19.89 -0.37
N LEU A 202 14.49 -18.70 -0.71
CA LEU A 202 13.10 -18.29 -0.48
C LEU A 202 12.14 -18.70 -1.62
N GLY A 203 12.64 -19.31 -2.70
CA GLY A 203 11.84 -19.80 -3.83
C GLY A 203 11.42 -18.73 -4.85
N TYR A 204 12.07 -17.57 -4.86
CA TYR A 204 11.76 -16.47 -5.77
C TYR A 204 12.55 -16.51 -7.10
N VAL A 205 13.61 -17.32 -7.18
CA VAL A 205 14.46 -17.48 -8.37
C VAL A 205 14.77 -18.98 -8.51
N GLU A 206 14.56 -19.54 -9.70
CA GLU A 206 14.98 -20.90 -10.06
C GLU A 206 16.47 -20.91 -10.49
#